data_AF-A0AAU7U5W9-F1
#
_entry.id   AF-A0AAU7U5W9-F1
#
_cell.length_a   1.000
_cell.length_b   1.000
_cell.length_c   1.000
_cell.angle_alpha   90.00
_cell.angle_beta   90.00
_cell.angle_gamma   90.00
#
_symmetry.space_group_name_H-M   'P 1'
#
loop_
_entity.id
_entity.type
_entity.pdbx_description
1 polymer ?
#
loop_
_entity_poly.entity_id
_entity_poly.type
_entity_poly.pdbx_seq_one_letter_code
_entity_poly.pdbx_strand_id
1 'polypeptide(L)'
;MSVLLMLGTLGAGLGLSAGLAFNLRLANALGTPLAATLVNFLVGAALLVSLWVVGLDGARPTAWPAPWMLMGGLLGAAYVTLSLMGAARLGVAVSTVAVTLGQMLGAMVIGSTGWFQQPAGRPALTAVISAALLVAAVVVVSRDRQTAAAGSADTARNQSGPQHDPHRSEAR
;
A
#
# COMPACT_ATOMS: atom_id res chain seq x y z
N MET A 1 -0.97 13.11 -26.08
CA MET A 1 -1.38 13.47 -24.70
C MET A 1 -1.51 12.24 -23.80
N SER A 2 -2.21 11.17 -24.21
CA SER A 2 -2.52 10.01 -23.35
C SER A 2 -1.31 9.20 -22.86
N VAL A 3 -0.28 9.01 -23.71
CA VAL A 3 0.92 8.23 -23.32
C VAL A 3 1.74 8.94 -22.24
N LEU A 4 1.93 10.25 -22.33
CA LEU A 4 2.65 11.03 -21.31
C LEU A 4 1.93 10.98 -19.96
N LEU A 5 0.60 11.07 -19.96
CA LEU A 5 -0.21 10.93 -18.75
C LEU A 5 -0.13 9.52 -18.17
N MET A 6 -0.13 8.48 -19.01
CA MET A 6 0.08 7.09 -18.57
C MET A 6 1.47 6.87 -17.96
N LEU A 7 2.51 7.45 -18.56
CA LEU A 7 3.86 7.40 -17.98
C LEU A 7 3.91 8.16 -16.65
N GLY A 8 3.20 9.29 -16.55
CA GLY A 8 3.05 10.04 -15.31
C GLY A 8 2.35 9.24 -14.21
N THR A 9 1.25 8.55 -14.52
CA THR A 9 0.54 7.71 -13.53
C THR A 9 1.35 6.48 -13.13
N LEU A 10 2.10 5.88 -14.05
CA LEU A 10 3.07 4.84 -13.72
C LEU A 10 4.16 5.37 -12.79
N GLY A 11 4.71 6.55 -13.06
CA GLY A 11 5.67 7.23 -12.19
C GLY A 11 5.10 7.49 -10.79
N ALA A 12 3.83 7.90 -10.69
CA ALA A 12 3.15 8.06 -9.40
C ALA A 12 3.06 6.74 -8.63
N GLY A 13 2.83 5.61 -9.31
CA GLY A 13 2.84 4.27 -8.71
C GLY A 13 4.21 3.87 -8.13
N LEU A 14 5.30 4.20 -8.85
CA LEU A 14 6.65 4.03 -8.34
C LEU A 14 6.91 4.90 -7.11
N GLY A 15 6.50 6.17 -7.16
CA GLY A 15 6.58 7.09 -6.04
C GLY A 15 5.82 6.60 -4.81
N LEU A 16 4.63 6.02 -4.99
CA LEU A 16 3.84 5.39 -3.93
C LEU A 16 4.57 4.22 -3.27
N SER A 17 5.22 3.37 -4.06
CA SER A 17 6.02 2.25 -3.53
C SER A 17 7.24 2.72 -2.74
N ALA A 18 7.94 3.74 -3.24
CA ALA A 18 9.05 4.37 -2.52
C ALA A 18 8.55 5.04 -1.22
N GLY A 19 7.42 5.75 -1.27
CA GLY A 19 6.78 6.39 -0.13
C GLY A 19 6.44 5.41 0.99
N LEU A 20 5.97 4.20 0.67
CA LEU A 20 5.72 3.15 1.65
C LEU A 20 7.01 2.73 2.39
N ALA A 21 8.15 2.63 1.68
CA ALA A 21 9.44 2.31 2.30
C ALA A 21 9.94 3.43 3.22
N PHE A 22 9.79 4.70 2.81
CA PHE A 22 10.09 5.85 3.67
C PHE A 22 9.19 5.88 4.91
N ASN A 23 7.89 5.64 4.74
CA ASN A 23 6.93 5.59 5.84
C ASN A 23 7.23 4.46 6.83
N LEU A 24 7.69 3.29 6.36
CA LEU A 24 8.13 2.20 7.24
C LEU A 24 9.34 2.59 8.07
N ARG A 25 10.33 3.24 7.46
CA ARG A 25 11.50 3.75 8.19
C ARG A 25 11.10 4.79 9.23
N LEU A 26 10.23 5.72 8.87
CA LEU A 26 9.73 6.74 9.78
C LEU A 26 8.88 6.15 10.91
N ALA A 27 8.07 5.13 10.64
CA ALA A 27 7.30 4.41 11.65
C ALA A 27 8.20 3.69 12.65
N ASN A 28 9.30 3.09 12.18
CA ASN A 28 10.30 2.49 13.06
C ASN A 28 11.00 3.55 13.94
N ALA A 29 11.30 4.73 13.37
CA ALA A 29 11.92 5.82 14.12
C ALA A 29 10.99 6.45 15.17
N LEU A 30 9.70 6.60 14.85
CA LEU A 30 8.70 7.22 15.74
C LEU A 30 7.97 6.20 16.64
N GLY A 31 8.23 4.91 16.47
CA GLY A 31 7.62 3.81 17.22
C GLY A 31 6.15 3.52 16.88
N THR A 32 5.49 4.34 16.05
CA THR A 32 4.08 4.10 15.66
C THR A 32 3.79 4.43 14.18
N PRO A 33 3.01 3.58 13.46
CA PRO A 33 2.59 3.86 12.08
C PRO A 33 1.72 5.11 11.91
N LEU A 34 0.91 5.43 12.93
CA LEU A 34 0.02 6.59 12.90
C LEU A 34 0.81 7.91 12.96
N ALA A 35 1.81 8.00 13.86
CA ALA A 35 2.65 9.19 13.95
C ALA A 35 3.46 9.40 12.66
N ALA A 36 4.01 8.34 12.08
CA ALA A 36 4.71 8.43 10.80
C ALA A 36 3.82 8.92 9.66
N THR A 37 2.59 8.39 9.59
CA THR A 37 1.62 8.84 8.59
C THR A 37 1.27 10.31 8.78
N LEU A 38 0.98 10.75 10.02
CA LEU A 38 0.69 12.14 10.34
C LEU A 38 1.83 13.08 9.92
N VAL A 39 3.06 12.78 10.31
CA VAL A 39 4.24 13.60 9.97
C VAL A 39 4.41 13.68 8.45
N ASN A 40 4.31 12.56 7.73
CA ASN A 40 4.45 12.56 6.29
C ASN A 40 3.32 13.35 5.59
N PHE A 41 2.09 13.28 6.10
CA PHE A 41 0.97 14.10 5.60
C PHE A 41 1.20 15.60 5.85
N LEU A 42 1.78 15.99 6.99
CA LEU A 42 2.11 17.40 7.25
C LEU A 42 3.18 17.93 6.29
N VAL A 43 4.22 17.14 6.02
CA VAL A 43 5.26 17.49 5.03
C VAL A 43 4.66 17.60 3.63
N GLY A 44 3.81 16.64 3.24
CA GLY A 44 3.09 16.68 1.97
C GLY A 44 2.14 17.87 1.86
N ALA A 45 1.42 18.20 2.94
CA ALA A 45 0.55 19.38 2.99
C ALA A 45 1.33 20.69 2.83
N ALA A 46 2.48 20.81 3.49
CA ALA A 46 3.36 21.98 3.34
C ALA A 46 3.86 22.14 1.89
N LEU A 47 4.22 21.03 1.23
CA LEU A 47 4.56 21.04 -0.20
C LEU A 47 3.36 21.51 -1.04
N LEU A 48 2.17 20.93 -0.85
CA LEU A 48 0.96 21.28 -1.61
C LEU A 48 0.60 22.77 -1.44
N VAL A 49 0.67 23.30 -0.21
CA VAL A 49 0.45 24.73 0.05
C VAL A 49 1.47 25.58 -0.68
N SER A 50 2.75 25.19 -0.67
CA SER A 50 3.81 25.93 -1.36
C SER A 50 3.59 25.98 -2.88
N LEU A 51 3.24 24.84 -3.49
CA LEU A 51 2.94 24.75 -4.91
C LEU A 51 1.69 25.57 -5.29
N TRP A 52 0.68 25.56 -4.42
CA TRP A 52 -0.53 26.36 -4.59
C TRP A 52 -0.25 27.87 -4.52
N VAL A 53 0.58 28.32 -3.57
CA VAL A 53 0.97 29.73 -3.42
C VAL A 53 1.75 30.23 -4.63
N VAL A 54 2.65 29.42 -5.19
CA VAL A 54 3.41 29.75 -6.41
C VAL A 54 2.52 29.70 -7.66
N GLY A 55 1.30 29.16 -7.56
CA GLY A 55 0.33 29.14 -8.63
C GLY A 55 0.68 28.15 -9.74
N LEU A 56 1.30 27.00 -9.37
CA LEU A 56 1.74 25.98 -10.33
C LEU A 56 0.62 25.57 -11.32
N ASP A 57 -0.60 25.47 -10.82
CA ASP A 57 -1.76 25.00 -11.58
C ASP A 57 -2.50 26.14 -12.30
N GLY A 58 -2.06 27.40 -12.12
CA GLY A 58 -2.64 28.59 -12.75
C GLY A 58 -4.08 28.93 -12.35
N ALA A 59 -4.73 28.11 -11.52
CA ALA A 59 -6.13 28.24 -11.16
C ALA A 59 -6.30 28.57 -9.66
N ARG A 60 -7.26 29.45 -9.35
CA ARG A 60 -7.71 29.72 -7.99
C ARG A 60 -9.18 29.31 -7.85
N PRO A 61 -9.55 28.53 -6.81
CA PRO A 61 -10.93 28.15 -6.61
C PRO A 61 -11.80 29.38 -6.33
N THR A 62 -12.98 29.42 -6.95
CA THR A 62 -13.97 30.50 -6.80
C THR A 62 -14.97 30.23 -5.67
N ALA A 63 -15.03 28.98 -5.17
CA ALA A 63 -15.90 28.56 -4.08
C ALA A 63 -15.25 27.44 -3.27
N TRP A 64 -15.65 27.32 -2.00
CA TRP A 64 -15.27 26.20 -1.15
C TRP A 64 -16.09 24.95 -1.47
N PRO A 65 -15.47 23.76 -1.48
CA PRO A 65 -16.18 22.50 -1.74
C PRO A 65 -17.14 22.13 -0.61
N ALA A 66 -18.11 21.29 -0.92
CA ALA A 66 -19.01 20.72 0.08
C ALA A 66 -18.24 19.81 1.06
N PRO A 67 -18.60 19.75 2.36
CA PRO A 67 -17.82 19.03 3.38
C PRO A 67 -17.58 17.53 3.07
N TRP A 68 -18.52 16.86 2.40
CA TRP A 68 -18.38 15.45 2.04
C TRP A 68 -17.27 15.21 1.01
N MET A 69 -16.90 16.22 0.20
CA MET A 69 -15.80 16.12 -0.75
C MET A 69 -14.43 16.02 -0.05
N LEU A 70 -14.36 16.44 1.22
CA LEU A 70 -13.15 16.33 2.05
C LEU A 70 -12.92 14.90 2.56
N MET A 71 -13.89 14.00 2.40
CA MET A 71 -13.74 12.59 2.76
C MET A 71 -12.61 11.90 2.00
N GLY A 72 -12.24 12.39 0.81
CA GLY A 72 -11.07 11.91 0.08
C GLY A 72 -9.77 12.02 0.90
N GLY A 73 -9.60 13.11 1.66
CA GLY A 73 -8.44 13.28 2.53
C GLY A 73 -8.43 12.29 3.71
N LEU A 74 -9.59 12.08 4.33
CA LEU A 74 -9.75 11.09 5.42
C LEU A 74 -9.47 9.67 4.93
N LEU A 75 -10.06 9.27 3.79
CA LEU A 75 -9.84 7.96 3.18
C LEU A 75 -8.39 7.78 2.77
N GLY A 76 -7.72 8.84 2.28
CA GLY A 76 -6.28 8.82 1.96
C GLY A 76 -5.40 8.59 3.19
N ALA A 77 -5.66 9.27 4.30
CA ALA A 77 -4.92 9.09 5.55
C ALA A 77 -5.12 7.68 6.13
N ALA A 78 -6.36 7.18 6.12
CA ALA A 78 -6.69 5.82 6.52
C ALA A 78 -5.98 4.80 5.61
N TYR A 79 -6.01 5.01 4.30
CA TYR A 79 -5.34 4.17 3.31
C TYR A 79 -3.85 4.02 3.57
N VAL A 80 -3.12 5.13 3.76
CA VAL A 80 -1.67 5.10 4.00
C VAL A 80 -1.36 4.39 5.32
N THR A 81 -2.10 4.71 6.38
CA THR A 81 -1.89 4.09 7.71
C THR A 81 -2.13 2.58 7.66
N LEU A 82 -3.23 2.14 7.05
CA LEU A 82 -3.57 0.71 6.92
C LEU A 82 -2.59 -0.02 6.00
N SER A 83 -2.16 0.61 4.91
CA SER A 83 -1.15 0.05 4.01
C SER A 83 0.18 -0.14 4.72
N LEU A 84 0.56 0.79 5.59
CA LEU A 84 1.76 0.73 6.39
C LEU A 84 1.71 -0.37 7.45
N MET A 85 0.59 -0.47 8.17
CA MET A 85 0.34 -1.56 9.13
C MET A 85 0.32 -2.93 8.44
N GLY A 86 -0.32 -3.01 7.28
CA GLY A 86 -0.32 -4.20 6.43
C GLY A 86 1.11 -4.56 6.03
N ALA A 87 1.87 -3.59 5.52
CA ALA A 87 3.24 -3.81 5.06
C ALA A 87 4.18 -4.26 6.18
N ALA A 88 4.01 -3.72 7.39
CA ALA A 88 4.78 -4.14 8.57
C ALA A 88 4.47 -5.57 9.03
N ARG A 89 3.24 -6.05 8.85
CA ARG A 89 2.79 -7.38 9.34
C ARG A 89 2.85 -8.48 8.28
N LEU A 90 2.44 -8.16 7.05
CA LEU A 90 2.31 -9.10 5.93
C LEU A 90 3.47 -8.99 4.93
N GLY A 91 4.30 -7.96 5.10
CA GLY A 91 5.37 -7.56 4.19
C GLY A 91 4.86 -6.71 3.01
N VAL A 92 5.76 -5.92 2.43
CA VAL A 92 5.45 -4.92 1.37
C VAL A 92 4.69 -5.52 0.18
N ALA A 93 5.25 -6.55 -0.47
CA ALA A 93 4.63 -7.18 -1.66
C ALA A 93 3.15 -7.59 -1.48
N VAL A 94 2.84 -8.45 -0.48
CA VAL A 94 1.46 -8.88 -0.19
C VAL A 94 0.53 -7.68 0.05
N SER A 95 0.99 -6.67 0.79
CA SER A 95 0.18 -5.50 1.12
C SER A 95 -0.13 -4.65 -0.11
N THR A 96 0.86 -4.43 -0.98
CA THR A 96 0.68 -3.69 -2.23
C THR A 96 -0.34 -4.38 -3.13
N VAL A 97 -0.23 -5.70 -3.33
CA VAL A 97 -1.18 -6.41 -4.20
C VAL A 97 -2.59 -6.44 -3.60
N ALA A 98 -2.72 -6.63 -2.29
CA ALA A 98 -4.01 -6.61 -1.60
C ALA A 98 -4.70 -5.23 -1.69
N VAL A 99 -3.93 -4.16 -1.54
CA VAL A 99 -4.38 -2.78 -1.75
C VAL A 99 -4.87 -2.57 -3.18
N THR A 100 -4.08 -2.97 -4.18
CA THR A 100 -4.42 -2.80 -5.59
C THR A 100 -5.71 -3.56 -5.94
N LEU A 101 -5.89 -4.75 -5.37
CA LEU A 101 -7.14 -5.50 -5.49
C LEU A 101 -8.33 -4.72 -4.90
N GLY A 102 -8.18 -4.16 -3.70
CA GLY A 102 -9.22 -3.34 -3.07
C GLY A 102 -9.59 -2.10 -3.89
N GLN A 103 -8.60 -1.42 -4.46
CA GLN A 103 -8.81 -0.28 -5.37
C GLN A 103 -9.59 -0.69 -6.61
N MET A 104 -9.28 -1.86 -7.20
CA MET A 104 -9.97 -2.38 -8.38
C MET A 104 -11.43 -2.73 -8.08
N LEU A 105 -11.68 -3.43 -6.97
CA LEU A 105 -13.03 -3.76 -6.52
C LEU A 105 -13.84 -2.48 -6.22
N GLY A 106 -13.23 -1.51 -5.55
CA GLY A 106 -13.85 -0.21 -5.29
C GLY A 106 -14.23 0.53 -6.56
N ALA A 107 -13.34 0.57 -7.55
CA ALA A 107 -13.61 1.18 -8.85
C ALA A 107 -14.80 0.52 -9.57
N MET A 108 -14.90 -0.82 -9.51
CA MET A 108 -16.03 -1.56 -10.08
C MET A 108 -17.35 -1.26 -9.37
N VAL A 109 -17.34 -1.18 -8.04
CA VAL A 109 -18.54 -0.82 -7.25
C VAL A 109 -18.98 0.61 -7.56
N ILE A 110 -18.07 1.57 -7.56
CA ILE A 110 -18.39 2.98 -7.85
C ILE A 110 -18.94 3.13 -9.26
N GLY A 111 -18.28 2.51 -10.26
CA GLY A 111 -18.72 2.58 -11.66
C GLY A 111 -20.05 1.88 -11.93
N SER A 112 -20.37 0.81 -11.19
CA SER A 112 -21.64 0.08 -11.37
C SER A 112 -22.83 0.70 -10.67
N THR A 113 -22.61 1.41 -9.57
CA THR A 113 -23.67 2.05 -8.76
C THR A 113 -23.97 3.48 -9.19
N GLY A 114 -23.17 4.07 -10.08
CA GLY A 114 -23.30 5.48 -10.49
C GLY A 114 -23.00 6.46 -9.36
N TRP A 115 -22.24 6.04 -8.35
CA TRP A 115 -21.81 6.90 -7.27
C TRP A 115 -21.04 8.12 -7.81
N PHE A 116 -21.18 9.26 -7.13
CA PHE A 116 -20.58 10.55 -7.53
C PHE A 116 -21.04 11.11 -8.89
N GLN A 117 -22.29 10.83 -9.29
CA GLN A 117 -22.86 11.26 -10.58
C GLN A 117 -22.07 10.73 -11.80
N GLN A 118 -21.36 9.62 -11.63
CA GLN A 118 -20.73 8.90 -12.73
C GLN A 118 -21.82 8.13 -13.50
N PRO A 119 -21.73 8.00 -14.84
CA PRO A 119 -22.64 7.16 -15.60
C PRO A 119 -22.61 5.72 -15.09
N ALA A 120 -23.72 5.24 -14.53
CA ALA A 120 -23.83 3.86 -14.04
C ALA A 120 -23.85 2.89 -15.24
N GLY A 121 -23.02 1.85 -15.17
CA GLY A 121 -22.95 0.82 -16.21
C GLY A 121 -22.59 -0.55 -15.65
N ARG A 122 -22.92 -1.62 -16.39
CA ARG A 122 -22.45 -2.96 -16.01
C ARG A 122 -20.91 -2.97 -16.07
N PRO A 123 -20.21 -3.53 -15.06
CA PRO A 123 -18.77 -3.62 -15.10
C PRO A 123 -18.36 -4.43 -16.34
N ALA A 124 -17.46 -3.86 -17.15
CA ALA A 124 -16.97 -4.50 -18.35
C ALA A 124 -16.32 -5.85 -18.00
N LEU A 125 -16.45 -6.84 -18.90
CA LEU A 125 -15.85 -8.16 -18.72
C LEU A 125 -14.33 -8.08 -18.46
N THR A 126 -13.68 -7.10 -19.09
CA THR A 126 -12.26 -6.79 -18.89
C THR A 126 -11.93 -6.40 -17.44
N ALA A 127 -12.78 -5.60 -16.78
CA ALA A 127 -12.58 -5.23 -15.37
C ALA A 127 -12.68 -6.44 -14.44
N VAL A 128 -13.64 -7.34 -14.72
CA VAL A 128 -13.78 -8.61 -13.99
C VAL A 128 -12.54 -9.49 -14.17
N ILE A 129 -12.06 -9.64 -15.41
CA ILE A 129 -10.84 -10.41 -15.71
C ILE A 129 -9.63 -9.80 -14.99
N SER A 130 -9.45 -8.49 -15.04
CA SER A 130 -8.34 -7.82 -14.37
C SER A 130 -8.40 -7.98 -12.85
N ALA A 131 -9.58 -7.91 -12.24
CA ALA A 131 -9.75 -8.21 -10.81
C ALA A 131 -9.40 -9.67 -10.48
N ALA A 132 -9.84 -10.63 -11.30
CA ALA A 132 -9.49 -12.04 -11.12
C ALA A 132 -7.98 -12.30 -11.24
N LEU A 133 -7.31 -11.64 -12.18
CA LEU A 133 -5.85 -11.71 -12.32
C LEU A 133 -5.11 -11.12 -11.12
N LEU A 134 -5.60 -10.01 -10.55
CA LEU A 134 -5.04 -9.44 -9.31
C LEU A 134 -5.22 -10.38 -8.12
N VAL A 135 -6.38 -11.04 -7.99
CA VAL A 135 -6.60 -12.07 -6.95
C VAL A 135 -5.59 -13.21 -7.11
N ALA A 136 -5.40 -13.71 -8.34
CA ALA A 136 -4.41 -14.75 -8.60
C ALA A 136 -3.00 -14.31 -8.20
N ALA A 137 -2.62 -13.06 -8.52
CA ALA A 137 -1.33 -12.49 -8.10
C ALA A 137 -1.18 -12.44 -6.57
N VAL A 138 -2.21 -12.06 -5.81
CA VAL A 138 -2.19 -12.10 -4.32
C VAL A 138 -1.93 -13.51 -3.81
N VAL A 139 -2.62 -14.51 -4.37
CA VAL A 139 -2.48 -15.91 -3.96
C VAL A 139 -1.06 -16.42 -4.22
N VAL A 140 -0.48 -16.11 -5.38
CA VAL A 140 0.89 -16.51 -5.70
C VAL A 140 1.90 -15.86 -4.74
N VAL A 141 1.85 -14.53 -4.60
CA VAL A 141 2.78 -13.77 -3.75
C VAL A 141 2.67 -14.19 -2.27
N SER A 142 1.46 -14.49 -1.80
CA SER A 142 1.26 -14.94 -0.41
C SER A 142 1.79 -16.36 -0.16
N ARG A 143 1.72 -17.26 -1.15
CA ARG A 143 2.31 -18.61 -1.07
C ARG A 143 3.83 -18.56 -1.00
N ASP A 144 4.48 -17.74 -1.84
CA ASP A 144 5.94 -17.56 -1.84
C ASP A 144 6.46 -17.03 -0.48
N ARG A 145 5.67 -16.17 0.17
CA ARG A 145 5.98 -15.71 1.53
C ARG A 145 5.90 -16.83 2.56
N GLN A 146 4.89 -17.70 2.46
CA GLN A 146 4.70 -18.81 3.40
C GLN A 146 5.79 -19.86 3.24
N THR A 147 6.20 -20.18 2.01
CA THR A 147 7.30 -21.13 1.74
C THR A 147 8.64 -20.60 2.27
N ALA A 148 8.94 -19.32 2.06
CA ALA A 148 10.14 -18.68 2.59
C ALA A 148 10.18 -18.68 4.14
N ALA A 149 9.03 -18.42 4.79
CA ALA A 149 8.92 -18.45 6.24
C ALA A 149 9.10 -19.87 6.81
N ALA A 150 8.53 -20.89 6.16
CA ALA A 150 8.64 -22.28 6.58
C ALA A 150 10.10 -22.79 6.51
N GLY A 151 10.83 -22.50 5.43
CA GLY A 151 12.23 -22.92 5.28
C GLY A 151 13.18 -22.27 6.30
N SER A 152 12.90 -21.02 6.70
CA SER A 152 13.68 -20.31 7.72
C SER A 152 13.49 -20.92 9.11
N ALA A 153 12.26 -21.34 9.45
CA ALA A 153 11.95 -21.98 10.72
C ALA A 153 12.59 -23.37 10.85
N ASP A 154 12.61 -24.15 9.76
CA ASP A 154 13.21 -25.48 9.74
C ASP A 154 14.75 -25.42 9.87
N THR A 155 15.37 -24.44 9.20
CA THR A 155 16.82 -24.17 9.31
C THR A 155 17.21 -23.80 10.75
N ALA A 156 16.45 -22.91 11.40
CA ALA A 156 16.69 -22.53 12.79
C ALA A 156 16.51 -23.72 13.75
N ARG A 157 15.51 -24.57 13.52
CA ARG A 157 15.26 -25.78 14.32
C ARG A 157 16.40 -26.78 14.21
N ASN A 158 16.91 -27.01 12.99
CA ASN A 158 18.01 -27.95 12.73
C ASN A 158 19.33 -27.46 13.35
N GLN A 159 19.57 -26.14 13.42
CA GLN A 159 20.74 -25.57 14.10
C GLN A 159 20.65 -25.59 15.64
N SER A 160 19.44 -25.65 16.19
CA SER A 160 19.19 -25.82 17.63
C SER A 160 19.08 -27.29 18.08
N GLY A 161 19.34 -28.25 17.17
CA GLY A 161 19.42 -29.67 17.50
C GLY A 161 20.44 -29.92 18.61
N PRO A 162 20.27 -31.01 19.41
CA PRO A 162 21.00 -31.19 20.66
C PRO A 162 22.49 -31.00 20.43
N GLN A 163 23.04 -29.93 21.02
CA GLN A 163 24.49 -29.73 21.08
C GLN A 163 25.07 -31.04 21.55
N HIS A 164 25.83 -31.68 20.67
CA HIS A 164 26.58 -32.87 20.99
C HIS A 164 27.58 -32.44 22.05
N ASP A 165 27.21 -32.58 23.32
CA ASP A 165 28.02 -32.21 24.47
C ASP A 165 29.26 -33.09 24.43
N PRO A 166 30.41 -32.57 23.93
CA PRO A 166 31.58 -33.40 23.66
C PRO A 166 32.24 -33.87 24.96
N HIS A 167 31.75 -33.43 26.12
CA HIS A 167 32.27 -33.76 27.43
C HIS A 167 31.57 -34.95 28.10
N ARG A 168 30.52 -35.54 27.49
CA ARG A 168 29.83 -36.69 28.10
C ARG A 168 30.53 -38.05 27.87
N SER A 169 31.62 -38.10 27.10
CA SER A 169 32.37 -39.34 26.83
C SER A 169 33.51 -39.64 27.79
N GLU A 170 33.83 -38.77 28.76
CA GLU A 170 34.98 -38.97 29.66
C GLU A 170 34.61 -39.49 31.07
N ALA A 171 33.32 -39.75 31.34
CA ALA A 171 32.87 -40.39 32.56
C ALA A 171 32.56 -41.88 32.33
N ARG A 172 33.59 -42.68 32.05
CA ARG A 172 33.54 -44.15 32.14
C ARG A 172 34.73 -44.65 32.95
#